data_AF-A0A923WI09-F1
#
_entry.id   AF-A0A923WI09-F1
#
_cell.length_a   1.000
_cell.length_b   1.000
_cell.length_c   1.000
_cell.angle_alpha   90.00
_cell.angle_beta   90.00
_cell.angle_gamma   90.00
#
_symmetry.space_group_name_H-M   'P 1'
#
loop_
_entity.id
_entity.type
_entity.pdbx_description
1 polymer ?
#
loop_
_entity_poly.entity_id
_entity_poly.type
_entity_poly.pdbx_seq_one_letter_code
_entity_poly.pdbx_strand_id
1 'polypeptide(L)'
;MTERLLQFIWQFQYYNRTGLKLLSGEALTITHPGAFNVNQGPDFTDARIKIEDTFWAGNIELHLHSSDWHKHLHSGDTNYHNIILHVVWIYDQEVMDSNGQALPTLVLNELVPKVLLEKYEWLMLSQDFVPCQKQLPALSDLGWLAWKERLA
;
A
#
# COMPACT_ATOMS: atom_id res chain seq x y z
N MET A 1 7.40 -7.97 -7.79
CA MET A 1 6.38 -7.11 -7.17
C MET A 1 5.11 -7.17 -8.02
N THR A 2 3.93 -7.18 -7.41
CA THR A 2 2.63 -7.14 -8.09
C THR A 2 1.75 -6.07 -7.44
N GLU A 3 0.77 -5.52 -8.16
CA GLU A 3 -0.15 -4.51 -7.59
C GLU A 3 -0.90 -5.05 -6.38
N ARG A 4 -1.35 -6.31 -6.42
CA ARG A 4 -1.98 -6.96 -5.27
C ARG A 4 -1.10 -6.96 -4.02
N LEU A 5 0.21 -7.20 -4.17
CA LEU A 5 1.14 -7.14 -3.04
C LEU A 5 1.32 -5.69 -2.57
N LEU A 6 1.42 -4.73 -3.49
CA LEU A 6 1.50 -3.31 -3.17
C LEU A 6 0.27 -2.82 -2.39
N GLN A 7 -0.94 -3.17 -2.84
CA GLN A 7 -2.21 -2.92 -2.15
C GLN A 7 -2.22 -3.55 -0.75
N PHE A 8 -1.76 -4.80 -0.61
CA PHE A 8 -1.66 -5.47 0.69
C PHE A 8 -0.69 -4.75 1.64
N ILE A 9 0.50 -4.38 1.14
CA ILE A 9 1.49 -3.62 1.90
C ILE A 9 0.91 -2.27 2.35
N TRP A 10 0.18 -1.59 1.47
CA TRP A 10 -0.50 -0.34 1.78
C TRP A 10 -1.59 -0.53 2.83
N GLN A 11 -2.52 -1.45 2.59
CA GLN A 11 -3.67 -1.72 3.47
C GLN A 11 -3.26 -1.97 4.93
N PHE A 12 -2.23 -2.81 5.12
CA PHE A 12 -1.72 -3.17 6.44
C PHE A 12 -0.54 -2.33 6.90
N GLN A 13 -0.14 -1.34 6.10
CA GLN A 13 0.90 -0.36 6.41
C GLN A 13 2.26 -1.01 6.72
N TYR A 14 2.65 -2.02 5.94
CA TYR A 14 3.89 -2.79 6.08
C TYR A 14 5.12 -2.09 5.48
N TYR A 15 5.37 -0.86 5.91
CA TYR A 15 6.51 -0.03 5.49
C TYR A 15 6.90 0.97 6.59
N ASN A 16 8.04 1.63 6.45
CA ASN A 16 8.44 2.67 7.39
C ASN A 16 7.57 3.92 7.23
N ARG A 17 6.74 4.21 8.23
CA ARG A 17 5.84 5.37 8.28
C ARG A 17 6.48 6.62 8.88
N THR A 18 7.72 6.54 9.34
CA THR A 18 8.36 7.65 10.05
C THR A 18 8.88 8.66 9.05
N GLY A 19 8.42 9.91 9.16
CA GLY A 19 8.93 11.00 8.32
C GLY A 19 8.63 10.82 6.83
N LEU A 20 7.43 10.32 6.50
CA LEU A 20 6.99 10.18 5.11
C LEU A 20 7.03 11.54 4.40
N LYS A 21 7.45 11.51 3.15
CA LYS A 21 7.48 12.67 2.26
C LYS A 21 6.92 12.29 0.91
N LEU A 22 6.26 13.25 0.28
CA LEU A 22 5.91 13.16 -1.14
C LEU A 22 7.17 13.30 -2.00
N LEU A 23 7.04 12.96 -3.27
CA LEU A 23 8.08 13.19 -4.27
C LEU A 23 8.49 14.67 -4.35
N SER A 24 7.55 15.60 -4.13
CA SER A 24 7.79 17.04 -4.02
C SER A 24 8.67 17.45 -2.83
N GLY A 25 8.85 16.56 -1.86
CA GLY A 25 9.55 16.80 -0.59
C GLY A 25 8.66 17.22 0.57
N GLU A 26 7.37 17.49 0.30
CA GLU A 26 6.37 17.86 1.31
C GLU A 26 6.15 16.75 2.33
N ALA A 27 5.98 17.13 3.59
CA ALA A 27 5.70 16.21 4.68
C ALA A 27 4.32 15.55 4.51
N LEU A 28 4.29 14.22 4.55
CA LEU A 28 3.07 13.42 4.46
C LEU A 28 2.80 12.74 5.81
N THR A 29 1.56 12.77 6.26
CA THR A 29 1.08 11.93 7.37
C THR A 29 -0.17 11.18 6.93
N ILE A 30 -0.15 9.85 7.04
CA ILE A 30 -1.30 9.00 6.74
C ILE A 30 -2.06 8.75 8.03
N THR A 31 -3.23 9.39 8.20
CA THR A 31 -4.08 9.19 9.38
C THR A 31 -5.04 8.02 9.19
N HIS A 32 -5.51 7.82 7.95
CA HIS A 32 -6.29 6.66 7.55
C HIS A 32 -5.93 6.28 6.11
N PRO A 33 -5.44 5.06 5.83
CA PRO A 33 -5.00 4.66 4.49
C PRO A 33 -6.15 4.45 3.49
N GLY A 34 -7.38 4.49 3.97
CA GLY A 34 -8.59 4.21 3.21
C GLY A 34 -9.09 2.78 3.39
N ALA A 35 -10.33 2.55 2.95
CA ALA A 35 -10.94 1.24 2.84
C ALA A 35 -10.60 0.63 1.48
N PHE A 36 -10.15 -0.63 1.48
CA PHE A 36 -9.84 -1.34 0.24
C PHE A 36 -11.11 -1.50 -0.62
N ASN A 37 -11.05 -1.01 -1.86
CA ASN A 37 -12.16 -1.07 -2.80
C ASN A 37 -12.05 -2.32 -3.66
N VAL A 38 -13.13 -3.10 -3.71
CA VAL A 38 -13.24 -4.30 -4.57
C VAL A 38 -14.13 -4.07 -5.79
N ASN A 39 -14.67 -2.86 -5.92
CA ASN A 39 -15.53 -2.45 -7.02
C ASN A 39 -14.73 -1.57 -8.00
N GLN A 40 -15.40 -1.08 -9.05
CA GLN A 40 -14.82 -0.09 -9.95
C GLN A 40 -14.39 1.17 -9.20
N GLY A 41 -13.34 1.81 -9.70
CA GLY A 41 -12.80 3.07 -9.19
C GLY A 41 -11.47 2.85 -8.50
N PRO A 42 -11.08 3.78 -7.60
CA PRO A 42 -9.75 3.78 -7.02
C PRO A 42 -9.53 2.61 -6.06
N ASP A 43 -8.28 2.22 -5.87
CA ASP A 43 -7.90 1.10 -5.00
C ASP A 43 -8.36 1.26 -3.54
N PHE A 44 -8.32 2.49 -3.01
CA PHE A 44 -8.75 2.80 -1.66
C PHE A 44 -9.64 4.04 -1.60
N THR A 45 -10.76 3.94 -0.89
CA THR A 45 -11.71 5.04 -0.67
C THR A 45 -11.65 5.57 0.77
N ASP A 46 -12.20 6.76 1.01
CA ASP A 46 -12.34 7.37 2.34
C ASP A 46 -11.02 7.50 3.14
N ALA A 47 -9.91 7.64 2.43
CA ALA A 47 -8.60 7.90 3.01
C ALA A 47 -8.53 9.30 3.59
N ARG A 48 -7.69 9.46 4.63
CA ARG A 48 -7.44 10.74 5.30
C ARG A 48 -5.94 10.92 5.50
N ILE A 49 -5.39 11.98 4.92
CA ILE A 49 -3.97 12.30 4.99
C ILE A 49 -3.78 13.76 5.37
N LYS A 50 -2.58 14.09 5.84
CA LYS A 50 -2.12 15.47 6.01
C LYS A 50 -0.92 15.67 5.09
N ILE A 51 -0.96 16.71 4.26
CA ILE A 51 0.18 17.17 3.46
C ILE A 51 0.53 18.55 3.99
N GLU A 52 1.75 18.70 4.53
CA GLU A 52 2.17 19.87 5.32
C GLU A 52 1.16 20.18 6.43
N ASP A 53 0.42 21.29 6.30
CA ASP A 53 -0.60 21.75 7.24
C ASP A 53 -2.04 21.53 6.80
N THR A 54 -2.24 20.95 5.62
CA THR A 54 -3.56 20.74 5.03
C THR A 54 -4.02 19.30 5.23
N PHE A 55 -5.23 19.13 5.73
CA PHE A 55 -5.90 17.82 5.82
C PHE A 55 -6.72 17.55 4.56
N TRP A 56 -6.55 16.35 4.02
CA TRP A 56 -7.23 15.88 2.82
C TRP A 56 -8.07 14.65 3.14
N ALA A 57 -9.24 14.56 2.52
CA ALA A 57 -10.11 13.40 2.55
C ALA A 57 -10.51 13.03 1.11
N GLY A 58 -10.30 11.77 0.74
CA GLY A 58 -10.52 11.33 -0.64
C GLY A 58 -9.99 9.92 -0.88
N ASN A 59 -9.61 9.67 -2.11
CA ASN A 59 -9.24 8.34 -2.58
C ASN A 59 -7.72 8.22 -2.82
N ILE A 60 -7.23 6.99 -2.80
CA ILE A 60 -5.83 6.67 -3.05
C ILE A 60 -5.76 5.60 -4.12
N GLU A 61 -4.92 5.85 -5.12
CA GLU A 61 -4.67 4.92 -6.23
C GLU A 61 -3.25 4.38 -6.14
N LEU A 62 -3.07 3.08 -6.39
CA LEU A 62 -1.78 2.42 -6.37
C LEU A 62 -1.41 1.91 -7.76
N HIS A 63 -0.15 2.09 -8.15
CA HIS A 63 0.37 1.47 -9.37
C HIS A 63 1.81 0.97 -9.17
N LEU A 64 2.24 -0.01 -9.97
CA LEU A 64 3.65 -0.37 -9.99
C LEU A 64 4.49 0.75 -10.61
N HIS A 65 4.03 1.31 -11.72
CA HIS A 65 4.66 2.44 -12.38
C HIS A 65 3.71 3.63 -12.39
N SER A 66 4.22 4.84 -12.16
CA SER A 66 3.40 6.05 -12.30
C SER A 66 2.76 6.16 -13.69
N SER A 67 3.47 5.73 -14.74
CA SER A 67 2.96 5.70 -16.12
C SER A 67 1.75 4.79 -16.34
N ASP A 68 1.48 3.84 -15.43
CA ASP A 68 0.30 2.97 -15.51
C ASP A 68 -1.02 3.74 -15.36
N TRP A 69 -0.98 4.92 -14.72
CA TRP A 69 -2.12 5.85 -14.68
C TRP A 69 -2.69 6.15 -16.08
N HIS A 70 -1.79 6.41 -17.04
CA HIS A 70 -2.19 6.70 -18.42
C HIS A 70 -2.57 5.43 -19.18
N LYS A 71 -1.92 4.30 -18.90
CA LYS A 71 -2.26 3.00 -19.51
C LYS A 71 -3.67 2.55 -19.13
N HIS A 72 -4.09 2.86 -17.90
CA HIS A 72 -5.44 2.55 -17.41
C HIS A 72 -6.50 3.59 -17.82
N LEU A 73 -6.10 4.66 -18.52
CA LEU A 73 -6.98 5.73 -19.02
C LEU A 73 -7.72 6.49 -17.90
N HIS A 74 -7.15 6.54 -16.69
CA HIS A 74 -7.78 7.16 -15.52
C HIS A 74 -8.00 8.66 -15.66
N SER A 75 -7.18 9.36 -16.45
CA SER A 75 -7.29 10.82 -16.66
C SER A 75 -8.65 11.29 -17.18
N GLY A 76 -9.42 10.42 -17.86
CA GLY A 76 -10.75 10.75 -18.39
C GLY A 76 -11.91 10.15 -17.61
N ASP A 77 -11.64 9.37 -16.56
CA ASP A 77 -12.68 8.68 -15.79
C ASP A 77 -13.01 9.46 -14.51
N THR A 78 -14.26 9.89 -14.42
CA THR A 78 -14.80 10.65 -13.28
C THR A 78 -14.65 9.93 -11.94
N ASN A 79 -14.52 8.60 -11.94
CA ASN A 79 -14.29 7.82 -10.72
C ASN A 79 -12.95 8.16 -10.05
N TYR A 80 -11.99 8.74 -10.79
CA TYR A 80 -10.64 9.07 -10.32
C TYR A 80 -10.41 10.58 -10.12
N HIS A 81 -11.46 11.40 -10.14
CA HIS A 81 -11.31 12.85 -9.93
C HIS A 81 -10.92 13.26 -8.51
N ASN A 82 -11.12 12.40 -7.50
CA ASN A 82 -10.82 12.69 -6.09
C ASN A 82 -9.63 11.86 -5.55
N ILE A 83 -8.60 11.66 -6.36
CA ILE A 83 -7.34 11.08 -5.88
C ILE A 83 -6.57 12.14 -5.09
N ILE A 84 -6.38 11.89 -3.81
CA ILE A 84 -5.60 12.76 -2.90
C ILE A 84 -4.16 12.28 -2.72
N LEU A 85 -3.85 11.04 -3.14
CA LEU A 85 -2.51 10.48 -3.13
C LEU A 85 -2.40 9.38 -4.19
N HIS A 86 -1.36 9.46 -5.02
CA HIS A 86 -0.93 8.38 -5.90
C HIS A 86 0.25 7.66 -5.27
N VAL A 87 0.12 6.38 -4.98
CA VAL A 87 1.17 5.58 -4.35
C VAL A 87 1.78 4.67 -5.41
N VAL A 88 3.08 4.81 -5.66
CA VAL A 88 3.76 4.05 -6.71
C VAL A 88 4.92 3.22 -6.18
N TRP A 89 5.18 2.09 -6.84
CA TRP A 89 6.42 1.37 -6.59
C TRP A 89 7.61 2.04 -7.29
N ILE A 90 7.43 2.47 -8.53
CA ILE A 90 8.43 3.14 -9.36
C ILE A 90 7.81 4.41 -9.91
N TYR A 91 8.48 5.54 -9.68
CA TYR A 91 8.17 6.79 -10.36
C TYR A 91 8.98 6.91 -11.64
N ASP A 92 8.30 6.83 -12.79
CA ASP A 92 8.86 6.88 -14.14
C ASP A 92 8.28 8.00 -15.01
N GLN A 93 7.18 8.62 -14.60
CA GLN A 93 6.50 9.68 -15.34
C GLN A 93 5.66 10.57 -14.41
N GLU A 94 5.60 11.87 -14.69
CA GLU A 94 4.71 12.79 -14.00
C GLU A 94 3.25 12.57 -14.40
N VAL A 95 2.38 12.50 -13.40
CA VAL A 95 0.94 12.28 -13.57
C VAL A 95 0.18 13.52 -13.11
N MET A 96 -0.74 13.98 -13.94
CA MET A 96 -1.60 15.14 -13.68
C MET A 96 -3.04 14.71 -13.37
N ASP A 97 -3.69 15.46 -12.49
CA ASP A 97 -5.12 15.38 -12.25
C ASP A 97 -5.93 16.01 -13.40
N SER A 98 -7.26 15.94 -13.29
CA SER A 98 -8.19 16.55 -14.25
C SER A 98 -8.06 18.08 -14.39
N ASN A 99 -7.43 18.76 -13.42
CA ASN A 99 -7.19 20.19 -13.42
C ASN A 99 -5.78 20.55 -13.96
N GLY A 100 -4.99 19.57 -14.38
CA GLY A 100 -3.62 19.77 -14.86
C GLY A 100 -2.59 20.01 -13.74
N GLN A 101 -2.93 19.66 -12.50
CA GLN A 101 -2.01 19.73 -11.35
C GLN A 101 -1.35 18.36 -11.13
N ALA A 102 -0.08 18.34 -10.74
CA ALA A 102 0.62 17.09 -10.45
C ALA A 102 -0.04 16.38 -9.26
N LEU A 103 -0.30 15.08 -9.41
CA LEU A 103 -0.86 14.30 -8.31
C LEU A 103 0.17 14.19 -7.17
N PRO A 104 -0.24 14.44 -5.91
CA PRO A 104 0.59 14.15 -4.75
C PRO A 104 1.04 12.68 -4.81
N THR A 105 2.34 12.44 -4.93
CA THR A 105 2.87 11.10 -5.20
C THR A 105 3.79 10.64 -4.09
N LEU A 106 3.56 9.41 -3.58
CA LEU A 106 4.44 8.72 -2.65
C LEU A 106 5.09 7.52 -3.34
N VAL A 107 6.41 7.45 -3.31
CA VAL A 107 7.16 6.29 -3.80
C VAL A 107 7.43 5.33 -2.64
N LEU A 108 6.88 4.12 -2.72
CA LEU A 108 6.85 3.18 -1.58
C LEU A 108 8.05 2.21 -1.55
N ASN A 109 8.75 2.01 -2.67
CA ASN A 109 9.78 0.97 -2.80
C ASN A 109 10.90 1.07 -1.75
N GLU A 110 11.37 2.26 -1.44
CA GLU A 110 12.46 2.52 -0.49
C GLU A 110 12.00 2.42 0.97
N LEU A 111 10.69 2.47 1.20
CA LEU A 111 10.09 2.44 2.54
C LEU A 111 9.75 1.01 3.00
N VAL A 112 9.65 0.06 2.06
CA VAL A 112 9.35 -1.34 2.36
C VAL A 112 10.63 -2.11 2.67
N PRO A 113 10.73 -2.77 3.84
CA PRO A 113 11.87 -3.62 4.15
C PRO A 113 12.00 -4.78 3.17
N LYS A 114 13.19 -4.97 2.58
CA LYS A 114 13.46 -6.08 1.63
C LYS A 114 13.18 -7.46 2.22
N VAL A 115 13.50 -7.65 3.51
CA VAL A 115 13.21 -8.90 4.24
C VAL A 115 11.72 -9.27 4.24
N LEU A 116 10.83 -8.28 4.18
CA LEU A 116 9.38 -8.53 4.09
C LEU A 116 9.01 -9.07 2.70
N LEU A 117 9.61 -8.51 1.64
CA LEU A 117 9.38 -8.97 0.27
C LEU A 117 9.92 -10.40 0.06
N GLU A 118 11.12 -10.67 0.56
CA GLU A 118 11.73 -12.00 0.52
C GLU A 118 10.88 -13.03 1.27
N LYS A 119 10.37 -12.67 2.46
CA LYS A 119 9.46 -13.54 3.23
C LYS A 119 8.15 -13.80 2.48
N TYR A 120 7.57 -12.78 1.87
CA TYR A 120 6.35 -12.94 1.09
C TYR A 120 6.59 -13.86 -0.11
N GLU A 121 7.66 -13.63 -0.86
CA GLU A 121 8.02 -14.48 -2.01
C GLU A 121 8.22 -15.94 -1.57
N TRP A 122 8.95 -16.18 -0.49
CA TRP A 122 9.11 -17.52 0.07
C TRP A 122 7.78 -18.18 0.44
N LEU A 123 6.86 -17.46 1.08
CA LEU A 123 5.53 -17.98 1.45
C LEU A 123 4.70 -18.33 0.20
N MET A 124 4.75 -17.50 -0.84
CA MET A 124 3.98 -17.71 -2.07
C MET A 124 4.54 -18.83 -2.97
N LEU A 125 5.85 -19.09 -2.89
CA LEU A 125 6.52 -20.15 -3.64
C LEU A 125 6.59 -21.49 -2.88
N SER A 126 6.26 -21.50 -1.59
CA SER A 126 6.29 -22.71 -0.77
C SER A 126 5.28 -23.75 -1.25
N GLN A 127 5.74 -24.99 -1.41
CA GLN A 127 4.89 -26.15 -1.74
C GLN A 127 4.45 -26.93 -0.49
N ASP A 128 4.78 -26.41 0.69
CA ASP A 128 4.34 -27.00 1.96
C ASP A 128 2.80 -26.91 2.09
N PHE A 129 2.19 -27.86 2.82
CA PHE A 129 0.73 -27.85 3.07
C PHE A 129 0.26 -26.54 3.72
N VAL A 130 1.00 -26.08 4.74
CA VAL A 130 0.90 -24.72 5.26
C VAL A 130 2.24 -24.04 4.98
N PRO A 131 2.28 -22.94 4.19
CA PRO A 131 3.54 -22.32 3.77
C PRO A 131 4.51 -21.98 4.90
N CYS A 132 3.98 -21.57 6.05
CA CYS A 132 4.78 -21.23 7.24
C CYS A 132 5.02 -22.39 8.21
N GLN A 133 4.66 -23.65 7.88
CA GLN A 133 4.69 -24.78 8.84
C GLN A 133 6.07 -25.02 9.46
N LYS A 134 7.15 -24.76 8.71
CA LYS A 134 8.52 -24.91 9.20
C LYS A 134 8.93 -23.83 10.22
N GLN A 135 8.11 -22.78 10.39
CA GLN A 135 8.28 -21.73 11.40
C GLN A 135 7.53 -22.05 12.71
N LEU A 136 6.72 -23.11 12.75
CA LEU A 136 5.95 -23.54 13.93
C LEU A 136 6.77 -23.96 15.17
N PRO A 137 8.03 -24.45 15.08
CA PRO A 137 8.83 -24.71 16.26
C PRO A 137 9.19 -23.44 17.06
N ALA A 138 8.72 -22.26 16.63
CA ALA A 138 8.91 -21.01 17.35
C ALA A 138 8.28 -20.99 18.75
N LEU A 139 7.30 -21.86 19.03
CA LEU A 139 6.67 -21.95 20.35
C LEU A 139 7.13 -23.22 21.09
N SER A 140 7.48 -23.05 22.37
CA SER A 140 7.68 -24.17 23.30
C SER A 140 6.37 -24.93 23.53
N ASP A 141 6.44 -26.13 24.10
CA ASP A 141 5.25 -26.91 24.47
C ASP A 141 4.27 -26.12 25.35
N LEU A 142 4.81 -25.32 26.28
CA LEU A 142 4.02 -24.41 27.11
C LEU A 142 3.34 -23.31 26.27
N GLY A 143 4.06 -22.75 25.30
CA GLY A 143 3.51 -21.74 24.37
C GLY A 143 2.37 -22.30 23.52
N TRP A 144 2.49 -23.55 23.08
CA TRP A 144 1.41 -24.26 22.38
C TRP A 144 0.18 -24.51 23.25
N LEU A 145 0.37 -24.89 24.53
CA LEU A 145 -0.73 -25.06 25.46
C LEU A 145 -1.49 -23.74 25.67
N ALA A 146 -0.76 -22.66 25.98
CA ALA A 146 -1.33 -21.34 26.24
C ALA A 146 -2.06 -20.75 25.02
N TRP A 147 -1.57 -20.98 23.80
CA TRP A 147 -2.25 -20.54 22.59
C TRP A 147 -3.58 -21.29 22.39
N LYS A 148 -3.61 -22.61 22.59
CA LYS A 148 -4.82 -23.43 22.46
C LYS A 148 -5.91 -23.02 23.46
N GLU A 149 -5.54 -22.74 24.70
CA GLU A 149 -6.49 -22.29 25.74
C GLU A 149 -7.17 -20.95 25.39
N ARG A 150 -6.51 -20.09 24.62
CA ARG A 150 -7.06 -18.79 24.19
C ARG A 150 -8.00 -18.88 22.98
N LEU A 151 -8.09 -20.04 22.32
CA LEU A 151 -8.99 -20.27 21.19
C LEU A 151 -10.35 -20.84 21.60
N ALA A 152 -10.45 -21.39 22.81
CA ALA A 152 -11.67 -21.92 23.40
C ALA A 152 -12.49 -20.81 24.06
#